data_AF-A0A5N5SUN4-F1
#
_entry.id   AF-A0A5N5SUN4-F1
#
_cell.length_a   1.000
_cell.length_b   1.000
_cell.length_c   1.000
_cell.angle_alpha   90.00
_cell.angle_beta   90.00
_cell.angle_gamma   90.00
#
_symmetry.space_group_name_H-M   'P 1'
#
loop_
_entity.id
_entity.type
_entity.pdbx_description
1 polymer ?
#
loop_
_entity_poly.entity_id
_entity_poly.type
_entity_poly.pdbx_seq_one_letter_code
_entity_poly.pdbx_strand_id
1 'polypeptide(L)' 'MEQSHKLGVAQCSYTDSDFRTNLFYTPQRVNDVRDNFEKFLIGKDGKPYKRYHSETLDPAYLEDDIAYLLSL' A
#
# COMPACT_ATOMS: atom_id res chain seq x y z
N MET A 1 -26.69 -14.46 16.48
CA MET A 1 -25.59 -13.57 16.94
C MET A 1 -24.36 -13.96 16.15
N GLU A 2 -24.22 -13.43 14.95
CA GLU A 2 -23.05 -13.70 14.12
C GLU A 2 -22.25 -12.40 14.10
N GLN A 3 -21.13 -12.41 14.80
CA GLN A 3 -20.26 -11.25 14.92
C GLN A 3 -19.67 -10.97 13.54
N SER A 4 -20.17 -9.90 12.92
CA SER A 4 -19.56 -9.29 11.75
C SER A 4 -18.14 -8.86 12.15
N HIS A 5 -17.16 -9.69 11.82
CA HIS A 5 -15.77 -9.27 11.78
C HIS A 5 -15.70 -8.06 10.86
N LYS A 6 -15.61 -6.86 11.43
CA LYS A 6 -15.26 -5.65 10.69
C LYS A 6 -13.90 -5.93 10.07
N LEU A 7 -13.89 -6.25 8.77
CA LEU A 7 -12.67 -6.23 7.97
C LEU A 7 -12.07 -4.84 8.19
N GLY A 8 -10.92 -4.77 8.86
CA GLY A 8 -10.26 -3.50 9.15
C GLY A 8 -10.14 -2.71 7.85
N VAL A 9 -10.54 -1.44 7.87
CA VAL A 9 -10.38 -0.55 6.72
C VAL A 9 -8.90 -0.61 6.32
N ALA A 10 -8.62 -0.84 5.03
CA ALA A 10 -7.26 -0.84 4.54
C ALA A 10 -6.60 0.49 4.93
N GLN A 11 -5.53 0.41 5.71
CA GLN A 11 -4.93 1.56 6.37
C GLN A 11 -4.23 2.51 5.38
N CYS A 12 -3.89 1.99 4.18
CA CYS A 12 -3.49 2.79 3.03
C CYS A 12 -4.52 2.63 1.92
N SER A 13 -4.85 3.75 1.27
CA SER A 13 -5.64 3.75 0.04
C SER A 13 -4.91 3.01 -1.09
N TYR A 14 -5.68 2.60 -2.11
CA TYR A 14 -5.10 2.12 -3.35
C TYR A 14 -4.35 3.24 -4.06
N THR A 15 -3.29 2.87 -4.77
CA THR A 15 -2.43 3.78 -5.55
C THR A 15 -2.93 3.96 -6.99
N ASP A 16 -3.87 3.12 -7.42
CA ASP A 16 -4.46 3.13 -8.75
C ASP A 16 -5.91 2.60 -8.70
N SER A 17 -6.83 3.26 -9.41
CA SER A 17 -8.23 2.89 -9.54
C SER A 17 -8.50 1.88 -10.65
N ASP A 18 -7.56 1.70 -11.58
CA ASP A 18 -7.78 0.90 -12.77
C ASP A 18 -7.42 -0.57 -12.53
N PHE A 19 -8.19 -1.48 -13.16
CA PHE A 19 -7.90 -2.91 -13.13
C PHE A 19 -7.04 -3.30 -14.32
N ARG A 20 -5.90 -3.91 -14.04
CA ARG A 20 -5.09 -4.56 -15.07
C ARG A 20 -5.75 -5.85 -15.54
N THR A 21 -5.72 -6.08 -16.85
CA THR A 21 -6.15 -7.34 -17.46
C THR A 21 -4.99 -8.34 -17.50
N ASN A 22 -5.27 -9.63 -17.73
CA ASN A 22 -4.27 -10.70 -17.83
C ASN A 22 -3.42 -10.93 -16.56
N LEU A 23 -4.03 -10.78 -15.38
CA LEU A 23 -3.40 -11.11 -14.11
C LEU A 23 -3.39 -12.63 -13.89
N PHE A 24 -2.22 -13.18 -13.57
CA PHE A 24 -2.00 -14.62 -13.41
C PHE A 24 -2.31 -15.14 -12.00
N TYR A 25 -3.29 -14.54 -11.31
CA TYR A 25 -3.64 -14.93 -9.94
C TYR A 25 -5.15 -14.79 -9.64
N THR A 26 -5.60 -15.48 -8.59
CA THR A 26 -6.99 -15.47 -8.10
C THR A 26 -7.02 -15.71 -6.57
N PRO A 27 -7.94 -15.10 -5.80
CA PRO A 27 -8.91 -14.08 -6.22
C PRO A 27 -8.24 -12.73 -6.46
N GLN A 28 -8.88 -11.88 -7.27
CA GLN A 28 -8.45 -10.50 -7.51
C GLN A 28 -9.24 -9.55 -6.62
N ARG A 29 -8.56 -8.58 -6.00
CA ARG A 29 -9.11 -7.55 -5.11
C ARG A 29 -8.52 -6.19 -5.46
N VAL A 30 -9.28 -5.13 -5.16
CA VAL A 30 -8.89 -3.74 -5.44
C VAL A 30 -7.56 -3.36 -4.74
N ASN A 31 -7.29 -3.94 -3.58
CA ASN A 31 -6.14 -3.62 -2.75
C ASN A 31 -4.90 -4.51 -3.01
N ASP A 32 -4.96 -5.42 -3.98
CA ASP A 32 -3.82 -6.27 -4.32
C ASP A 32 -2.59 -5.45 -4.73
N VAL A 33 -1.41 -6.05 -4.58
CA VAL A 33 -0.16 -5.46 -5.10
C VAL A 33 -0.24 -5.42 -6.62
N ARG A 34 -0.02 -4.23 -7.20
CA ARG A 34 -0.31 -3.94 -8.61
C ARG A 34 0.81 -4.40 -9.54
N ASP A 35 2.06 -4.23 -9.13
CA ASP A 35 3.24 -4.59 -9.91
C ASP A 35 4.48 -4.73 -9.01
N ASN A 36 5.58 -5.18 -9.62
CA ASN A 36 6.90 -5.16 -9.02
C ASN A 36 7.26 -3.75 -8.55
N PHE A 37 8.01 -3.67 -7.44
CA PHE A 37 8.46 -2.42 -6.82
C PHE A 37 7.34 -1.51 -6.31
N GLU A 38 6.14 -2.00 -6.05
CA GLU A 38 5.22 -1.29 -5.17
C GLU A 38 5.79 -1.24 -3.74
N LYS A 39 5.72 -0.08 -3.07
CA LYS A 39 6.41 0.14 -1.78
C LYS A 39 5.42 0.48 -0.67
N PHE A 40 5.69 -0.03 0.54
CA PHE A 40 4.94 0.28 1.75
C PHE A 40 5.90 0.84 2.80
N LEU A 41 5.63 2.06 3.28
CA LEU A 41 6.37 2.68 4.37
C LEU A 41 5.62 2.46 5.68
N ILE A 42 6.29 1.85 6.65
CA ILE A 42 5.76 1.46 7.95
C ILE A 42 6.42 2.32 9.04
N GLY A 43 5.63 2.88 9.95
CA GLY A 43 6.12 3.68 11.07
C GLY A 43 6.76 2.84 12.18
N LYS A 44 7.47 3.51 13.11
CA LYS A 44 8.08 2.86 14.29
C LYS A 44 7.04 2.20 15.22
N ASP A 45 5.78 2.61 15.13
CA ASP A 45 4.64 2.00 15.83
C ASP A 45 4.12 0.72 15.17
N GLY A 46 4.75 0.30 14.07
CA GLY A 46 4.39 -0.89 13.30
C GLY A 46 3.17 -0.69 12.39
N LYS A 47 2.65 0.54 12.24
CA LYS A 47 1.47 0.81 11.41
C LYS A 47 1.86 1.31 10.01
N PRO A 48 1.08 0.97 8.97
CA PRO A 48 1.27 1.54 7.64
C PRO A 48 1.11 3.07 7.67
N TYR A 49 2.08 3.78 7.11
CA TYR A 49 2.03 5.23 6.92
C TYR A 49 1.61 5.59 5.50
N LYS A 50 2.27 4.99 4.49
CA LYS A 50 2.04 5.33 3.07
C LYS A 50 2.34 4.15 2.15
N ARG A 51 1.59 4.07 1.05
CA ARG A 51 1.76 3.12 -0.06
C ARG A 51 2.13 3.92 -1.31
N TYR A 52 3.19 3.53 -2.00
CA TYR A 52 3.67 4.20 -3.20
C TYR A 52 3.44 3.31 -4.42
N HIS A 53 2.99 3.93 -5.51
CA HIS A 53 2.78 3.23 -6.78
C HIS A 53 4.09 2.63 -7.30
N SER A 54 4.01 1.54 -8.05
CA SER A 54 5.19 0.89 -8.65
C SER A 54 5.94 1.84 -9.59
N GLU A 55 5.23 2.75 -10.26
CA GLU A 55 5.81 3.77 -11.15
C GLU A 55 6.49 4.93 -10.42
N THR A 56 6.55 4.94 -9.09
CA THR A 56 7.50 5.79 -8.37
C THR A 56 8.91 5.25 -8.61
N LEU A 57 9.53 5.71 -9.70
CA LEU A 57 10.79 5.19 -10.23
C LEU A 57 12.01 5.64 -9.44
N ASP A 58 12.07 6.91 -9.06
CA ASP A 58 13.17 7.44 -8.27
C ASP A 58 12.91 7.23 -6.76
N PRO A 59 13.74 6.43 -6.07
CA PRO A 59 13.62 6.23 -4.63
C PRO A 59 13.80 7.52 -3.82
N ALA A 60 14.47 8.55 -4.37
CA ALA A 60 14.67 9.82 -3.69
C ALA A 60 13.35 10.49 -3.30
N TYR A 61 12.26 10.23 -4.03
CA TYR A 61 10.92 10.75 -3.69
C TYR A 61 10.35 10.19 -2.38
N LEU A 62 10.95 9.14 -1.81
CA LEU A 62 10.52 8.56 -0.52
C LEU A 62 11.32 9.16 0.65
N GLU A 63 12.43 9.85 0.39
CA GLU A 63 13.37 10.29 1.43
C GLU A 63 12.72 11.26 2.42
N ASP A 64 11.94 12.23 1.96
CA ASP A 64 11.25 13.19 2.83
C ASP A 64 10.26 12.50 3.78
N ASP A 65 9.49 11.53 3.27
CA ASP A 65 8.55 10.75 4.08
C ASP A 65 9.30 9.86 5.11
N ILE A 66 10.43 9.27 4.72
CA ILE A 66 11.29 8.49 5.63
C ILE A 66 11.90 9.38 6.71
N ALA A 67 12.48 10.52 6.33
CA ALA A 67 13.08 11.48 7.24
C ALA A 67 12.07 12.01 8.25
N TYR A 68 10.84 12.30 7.79
CA TYR A 68 9.74 12.69 8.66
C TYR A 68 9.45 11.62 9.71
N LEU A 69 9.27 10.35 9.31
CA LEU A 69 8.99 9.27 10.27
C LEU A 69 10.16 8.98 11.23
N LEU A 70 11.40 9.23 10.82
CA LEU A 70 12.56 9.12 11.71
C LEU A 70 12.58 10.22 12.78
N SER A 71 12.05 11.41 12.46
CA SER A 71 11.96 12.56 13.37
C SER A 71 10.82 12.48 14.39
N LEU A 72 9.85 11.59 14.18
CA LEU A 72 8.79 11.25 15.15
C LEU A 72 9.35 10.43 16.32
#